data_AF-A0A523KPN9-F1
#
_entry.id   AF-A0A523KPN9-F1
#
_cell.length_a   1.000
_cell.length_b   1.000
_cell.length_c   1.000
_cell.angle_alpha   90.00
_cell.angle_beta   90.00
_cell.angle_gamma   90.00
#
_symmetry.space_group_name_H-M   'P 1'
#
loop_
_entity.id
_entity.type
_entity.pdbx_description
1 polymer ?
#
loop_
_entity_poly.entity_id
_entity_poly.type
_entity_poly.pdbx_seq_one_letter_code
_entity_poly.pdbx_strand_id
1 'polypeptide(L)'
;MKNNHFTTRRGLMGLAGIVALVFPGLGSRRGYAASTRSDNIDQPSGRSDRSFIQRAFEMRRQAIDIGDQGYGAVVVRDGVIVGQSPSHVIVHHDPTAHAEMEAIRDAAARLGSRDLSGCTLYSSSPACPMCEAAAYWGNIDRMVYGAAVSDGGRPSLC
;
A
#
# COMPACT_ATOMS: atom_id res chain seq x y z
N MET A 1 58.61 -23.97 -60.20
CA MET A 1 60.05 -24.17 -59.92
C MET A 1 60.44 -23.34 -58.71
N LYS A 2 61.10 -24.01 -57.75
CA LYS A 2 61.94 -23.49 -56.64
C LYS A 2 61.26 -22.94 -55.37
N ASN A 3 61.33 -23.84 -54.40
CA ASN A 3 61.32 -23.69 -52.96
C ASN A 3 62.31 -22.63 -52.38
N ASN A 4 61.92 -22.15 -51.20
CA ASN A 4 62.65 -22.12 -49.92
C ASN A 4 63.25 -20.82 -49.32
N HIS A 5 62.78 -20.63 -48.07
CA HIS A 5 63.45 -20.20 -46.84
C HIS A 5 63.67 -18.72 -46.51
N PHE A 6 62.93 -18.28 -45.47
CA PHE A 6 63.44 -17.53 -44.30
C PHE A 6 62.40 -17.63 -43.16
N THR A 7 62.51 -18.62 -42.27
CA THR A 7 62.89 -18.52 -40.84
C THR A 7 62.11 -17.52 -39.96
N THR A 8 61.22 -18.10 -39.15
CA THR A 8 61.05 -17.97 -37.67
C THR A 8 60.93 -16.58 -37.00
N ARG A 9 59.76 -16.30 -36.37
CA ARG A 9 59.68 -15.94 -34.94
C ARG A 9 58.27 -16.11 -34.36
N ARG A 10 58.25 -16.49 -33.08
CA ARG A 10 57.13 -16.95 -32.23
C ARG A 10 56.20 -15.83 -31.74
N GLY A 11 55.00 -16.24 -31.32
CA GLY A 11 54.11 -15.57 -30.35
C GLY A 11 53.01 -14.77 -31.05
N LEU A 12 51.74 -14.78 -30.65
CA LEU A 12 51.14 -15.11 -29.36
C LEU A 12 49.64 -15.37 -29.64
N MET A 13 49.06 -16.37 -28.97
CA MET A 13 47.61 -16.59 -28.96
C MET A 13 46.89 -15.34 -28.42
N GLY A 14 45.82 -14.90 -29.08
CA GLY A 14 44.95 -13.84 -28.61
C GLY A 14 43.50 -14.17 -28.96
N LEU A 15 42.75 -14.62 -27.96
CA LEU A 15 41.38 -15.07 -28.04
C LEU A 15 40.41 -13.97 -28.49
N ALA A 16 39.31 -14.46 -29.08
CA ALA A 16 38.04 -13.81 -29.30
C ALA A 16 37.61 -12.84 -28.18
N GLY A 17 37.09 -11.68 -28.58
CA GLY A 17 36.40 -10.73 -27.71
C GLY A 17 35.15 -10.20 -28.38
N ILE A 18 34.07 -11.00 -28.38
CA ILE A 18 32.72 -10.47 -28.50
C ILE A 18 32.40 -9.85 -27.14
N VAL A 19 32.32 -8.52 -27.06
CA VAL A 19 31.79 -7.82 -25.89
C VAL A 19 30.28 -8.02 -25.89
N ALA A 20 29.82 -9.13 -25.31
CA ALA A 20 28.44 -9.27 -24.88
C ALA A 20 28.26 -8.34 -23.67
N LEU A 21 27.52 -7.24 -23.87
CA LEU A 21 27.02 -6.41 -22.78
C LEU A 21 26.00 -7.24 -21.98
N VAL A 22 26.51 -8.02 -21.03
CA VAL A 22 25.71 -8.63 -19.97
C VAL A 22 25.35 -7.51 -19.00
N PHE A 23 24.11 -7.03 -19.03
CA PHE A 23 23.55 -6.21 -17.95
C PHE A 23 23.17 -7.14 -16.80
N PRO A 24 23.95 -7.22 -15.70
CA PRO A 24 23.55 -8.00 -14.54
C PRO A 24 22.65 -7.10 -13.71
N GLY A 25 21.34 -7.25 -13.84
CA GLY A 25 20.43 -6.35 -13.13
C GLY A 25 18.96 -6.56 -13.40
N LEU A 26 18.47 -7.80 -13.34
CA LEU A 26 17.07 -8.01 -12.95
C LEU A 26 16.96 -7.68 -11.44
N GLY A 27 17.08 -6.39 -11.13
CA GLY A 27 16.68 -5.84 -9.85
C GLY A 27 15.17 -6.00 -9.75
N SER A 28 14.74 -6.86 -8.82
CA SER A 28 13.37 -6.98 -8.35
C SER A 28 12.65 -5.65 -8.44
N ARG A 29 11.51 -5.60 -9.15
CA ARG A 29 10.64 -4.43 -9.14
C ARG A 29 10.32 -4.16 -7.67
N ARG A 30 10.99 -3.17 -7.07
CA ARG A 30 10.53 -2.53 -5.84
C ARG A 30 9.23 -1.83 -6.22
N GLY A 31 8.13 -2.58 -6.17
CA GLY A 31 6.84 -1.98 -5.92
C GLY A 31 6.97 -1.11 -4.68
N TYR A 32 6.20 -0.02 -4.64
CA TYR A 32 6.01 0.78 -3.43
C TYR A 32 6.06 -0.14 -2.22
N ALA A 33 7.07 0.04 -1.36
CA ALA A 33 7.32 -0.84 -0.24
C ALA A 33 6.01 -0.95 0.53
N ALA A 34 5.39 -2.14 0.48
CA ALA A 34 4.23 -2.43 1.30
C ALA A 34 4.67 -2.18 2.74
N SER A 35 4.12 -1.12 3.36
CA SER A 35 4.21 -0.97 4.81
C SER A 35 3.81 -2.33 5.41
N THR A 36 4.52 -2.77 6.43
CA THR A 36 4.43 -4.12 7.00
C THR A 36 2.99 -4.47 7.36
N ARG A 37 2.27 -5.04 6.40
CA ARG A 37 0.89 -5.49 6.55
C ARG A 37 0.93 -6.72 7.44
N SER A 38 0.34 -6.62 8.63
CA SER A 38 0.06 -7.82 9.43
C SER A 38 -0.86 -8.72 8.62
N ASP A 39 -0.47 -9.97 8.36
CA ASP A 39 -1.26 -10.90 7.56
C ASP A 39 -2.68 -11.09 8.14
N ASN A 40 -2.80 -11.03 9.48
CA ASN A 40 -4.06 -11.13 10.19
C ASN A 40 -4.55 -9.77 10.73
N ILE A 41 -5.85 -9.50 10.55
CA ILE A 41 -6.56 -8.38 11.16
C ILE A 41 -7.37 -8.89 12.35
N ASP A 42 -7.09 -8.36 13.54
CA ASP A 42 -7.92 -8.62 14.72
C ASP A 42 -9.33 -8.03 14.52
N GLN A 43 -10.32 -8.90 14.55
CA GLN A 43 -11.72 -8.51 14.41
C GLN A 43 -12.28 -8.12 15.78
N PRO A 44 -13.10 -7.05 15.87
CA PRO A 44 -13.80 -6.73 17.11
C PRO A 44 -14.82 -7.81 17.46
N SER A 45 -15.14 -7.95 18.75
CA SER A 45 -16.13 -8.91 19.25
C SER A 45 -17.56 -8.60 18.80
N GLY A 46 -17.85 -7.33 18.49
CA GLY A 46 -19.13 -6.87 17.94
C GLY A 46 -19.06 -6.58 16.44
N ARG A 47 -20.22 -6.61 15.77
CA ARG A 47 -20.40 -6.20 14.36
C ARG A 47 -21.28 -4.96 14.27
N SER A 48 -20.95 -3.94 15.06
CA SER A 48 -21.67 -2.66 15.11
C SER A 48 -20.78 -1.51 14.68
N ASP A 49 -21.37 -0.42 14.20
CA ASP A 49 -20.61 0.79 13.82
C ASP A 49 -19.70 1.28 14.95
N ARG A 50 -20.18 1.20 16.20
CA ARG A 50 -19.39 1.55 17.40
C ARG A 50 -18.14 0.68 17.54
N SER A 51 -18.23 -0.62 17.28
CA SER A 51 -17.08 -1.53 17.38
C SER A 51 -16.03 -1.27 16.30
N PHE A 52 -16.46 -0.93 15.08
CA PHE A 52 -15.53 -0.59 13.99
C PHE A 52 -14.90 0.79 14.19
N ILE A 53 -15.66 1.77 14.69
CA ILE A 53 -15.10 3.05 15.13
C ILE A 53 -14.08 2.85 16.24
N GLN A 54 -14.36 2.01 17.24
CA GLN A 54 -13.39 1.72 18.30
C GLN A 54 -12.09 1.15 17.72
N ARG A 55 -12.16 0.27 16.72
CA ARG A 55 -10.98 -0.22 16.01
C ARG A 55 -10.24 0.90 15.25
N ALA A 56 -10.94 1.83 14.62
CA ALA A 56 -10.30 3.01 14.01
C ALA A 56 -9.57 3.88 15.06
N PHE A 57 -10.10 3.98 16.29
CA PHE A 57 -9.41 4.65 17.40
C PHE A 57 -8.19 3.87 17.91
N GLU A 58 -8.17 2.54 17.82
CA GLU A 58 -6.97 1.74 18.10
C GLU A 58 -5.89 2.03 17.05
N MET A 59 -6.24 2.09 15.76
CA MET A 59 -5.30 2.51 14.71
C MET A 59 -4.78 3.93 14.97
N ARG A 60 -5.64 4.86 15.40
CA ARG A 60 -5.22 6.21 15.81
C ARG A 60 -4.18 6.19 16.93
N ARG A 61 -4.35 5.32 17.93
CA ARG A 61 -3.36 5.17 19.03
C ARG A 61 -2.03 4.65 18.49
N GLN A 62 -2.07 3.64 17.62
CA GLN A 62 -0.87 3.12 16.96
C GLN A 62 -0.13 4.20 16.17
N ALA A 63 -0.86 5.07 15.45
CA ALA A 63 -0.26 6.20 14.73
C ALA A 63 0.53 7.13 15.68
N ILE A 64 -0.04 7.43 16.85
CA ILE A 64 0.63 8.24 17.88
C ILE A 64 1.86 7.51 18.43
N ASP A 65 1.72 6.21 18.71
CA ASP A 65 2.80 5.39 19.30
C ASP A 65 4.02 5.29 18.38
N ILE A 66 3.82 5.31 17.05
CA ILE A 66 4.90 5.33 16.06
C ILE A 66 5.40 6.75 15.73
N GLY A 67 4.84 7.79 16.35
CA GLY A 67 5.25 9.19 16.13
C GLY A 67 4.62 9.86 14.89
N ASP A 68 3.52 9.34 14.37
CA ASP A 68 2.74 9.94 13.28
C ASP A 68 1.59 10.83 13.81
N GLN A 69 0.78 11.35 12.88
CA GLN A 69 -0.44 12.08 13.20
C GLN A 69 -1.49 11.14 13.76
N GLY A 70 -2.20 11.56 14.80
CA GLY A 70 -3.19 10.72 15.48
C GLY A 70 -4.48 10.51 14.70
N TYR A 71 -4.43 9.74 13.61
CA TYR A 71 -5.56 9.31 12.79
C TYR A 71 -5.49 7.81 12.51
N GLY A 72 -6.66 7.19 12.37
CA GLY A 72 -6.79 5.77 12.09
C GLY A 72 -8.10 5.47 11.35
N ALA A 73 -8.08 4.43 10.51
CA ALA A 73 -9.24 4.02 9.72
C ALA A 73 -9.27 2.51 9.48
N VAL A 74 -10.47 1.99 9.25
CA VAL A 74 -10.73 0.60 8.85
C VAL A 74 -11.79 0.52 7.75
N VAL A 75 -11.67 -0.47 6.88
CA VAL A 75 -12.65 -0.79 5.83
C VAL A 75 -13.29 -2.13 6.17
N VAL A 76 -14.61 -2.17 6.15
CA VAL A 76 -15.41 -3.33 6.56
C VAL A 76 -16.28 -3.79 5.40
N ARG A 77 -16.37 -5.11 5.19
CA ARG A 77 -17.32 -5.76 4.28
C ARG A 77 -18.01 -6.90 5.03
N ASP A 78 -19.34 -6.97 4.96
CA ASP A 78 -20.14 -8.02 5.61
C ASP A 78 -19.85 -8.20 7.12
N GLY A 79 -19.56 -7.09 7.81
CA GLY A 79 -19.22 -7.08 9.23
C GLY A 79 -17.82 -7.62 9.56
N VAL A 80 -16.94 -7.77 8.57
CA VAL A 80 -15.53 -8.17 8.72
C VAL A 80 -14.64 -7.04 8.25
N ILE A 81 -13.64 -6.67 9.04
CA ILE A 81 -12.61 -5.71 8.65
C ILE A 81 -11.74 -6.37 7.58
N VAL A 82 -11.77 -5.78 6.39
CA VAL A 82 -11.00 -6.22 5.21
C VAL A 82 -9.81 -5.32 4.94
N GLY A 83 -9.68 -4.17 5.61
CA GLY A 83 -8.48 -3.34 5.60
C GLY A 83 -8.40 -2.42 6.81
N GLN A 84 -7.20 -2.09 7.27
CA GLN A 84 -6.99 -1.16 8.39
C GLN A 84 -5.65 -0.44 8.26
N SER A 85 -5.56 0.79 8.77
CA SER A 85 -4.27 1.47 8.91
C SER A 85 -4.30 2.61 9.93
N PRO A 86 -3.19 2.83 10.67
CA PRO A 86 -2.85 4.14 11.23
C PRO A 86 -2.44 5.13 10.12
N SER A 87 -2.34 6.41 10.47
CA SER A 87 -1.65 7.41 9.63
C SER A 87 -0.16 7.14 9.58
N HIS A 88 0.44 7.49 8.45
CA HIS A 88 1.83 7.23 8.08
C HIS A 88 2.50 8.45 7.43
N VAL A 89 1.90 9.64 7.53
CA VAL A 89 2.33 10.85 6.84
C VAL A 89 3.73 11.30 7.24
N ILE A 90 4.00 11.34 8.54
CA ILE A 90 5.27 11.83 9.09
C ILE A 90 6.34 10.76 8.92
N VAL A 91 6.02 9.53 9.34
CA VAL A 91 7.02 8.45 9.40
C VAL A 91 7.44 7.96 8.01
N HIS A 92 6.56 8.06 7.00
CA HIS A 92 6.90 7.74 5.61
C HIS A 92 7.28 8.95 4.75
N HIS A 93 7.19 10.18 5.28
CA HIS A 93 7.36 11.42 4.49
C HIS A 93 6.45 11.47 3.24
N ASP A 94 5.23 10.94 3.37
CA ASP A 94 4.25 10.88 2.29
C ASP A 94 3.02 11.71 2.68
N PRO A 95 2.80 12.88 2.07
CA PRO A 95 1.66 13.74 2.40
C PRO A 95 0.30 13.10 2.09
N THR A 96 0.27 11.97 1.38
CA THR A 96 -0.95 11.24 1.02
C THR A 96 -1.22 10.01 1.89
N ALA A 97 -0.29 9.64 2.78
CA ALA A 97 -0.39 8.45 3.63
C ALA A 97 -1.32 8.65 4.85
N HIS A 98 -2.48 9.25 4.59
CA HIS A 98 -3.58 9.36 5.53
C HIS A 98 -4.13 7.98 5.85
N ALA A 99 -4.67 7.82 7.06
CA ALA A 99 -5.18 6.54 7.53
C ALA A 99 -6.26 5.96 6.60
N GLU A 100 -7.17 6.79 6.06
CA GLU A 100 -8.21 6.33 5.14
C GLU A 100 -7.62 5.83 3.81
N MET A 101 -6.65 6.57 3.25
CA MET A 101 -5.98 6.20 2.01
C MET A 101 -5.28 4.85 2.16
N GLU A 102 -4.54 4.68 3.26
CA GLU A 102 -3.83 3.44 3.56
C GLU A 102 -4.79 2.29 3.85
N ALA A 103 -5.91 2.52 4.55
CA ALA A 103 -6.90 1.47 4.82
C ALA A 103 -7.64 1.01 3.54
N ILE A 104 -7.94 1.94 2.61
CA ILE A 104 -8.49 1.64 1.28
C ILE A 104 -7.50 0.82 0.47
N ARG A 105 -6.22 1.23 0.46
CA ARG A 105 -5.13 0.47 -0.16
C ARG A 105 -5.01 -0.92 0.48
N ASP A 106 -5.13 -1.01 1.82
CA ASP A 106 -5.09 -2.26 2.59
C ASP A 106 -6.15 -3.24 2.10
N ALA A 107 -7.40 -2.79 2.12
CA ALA A 107 -8.56 -3.54 1.69
C ALA A 107 -8.47 -4.01 0.24
N ALA A 108 -8.08 -3.12 -0.66
CA ALA A 108 -7.99 -3.44 -2.08
C ALA A 108 -7.00 -4.59 -2.35
N ALA A 109 -5.83 -4.58 -1.70
CA ALA A 109 -4.88 -5.67 -1.91
C ALA A 109 -5.33 -6.98 -1.26
N ARG A 110 -5.93 -6.94 -0.06
CA ARG A 110 -6.44 -8.15 0.62
C ARG A 110 -7.58 -8.81 -0.16
N LEU A 111 -8.43 -8.01 -0.78
CA LEU A 111 -9.53 -8.47 -1.63
C LEU A 111 -9.09 -8.81 -3.06
N GLY A 112 -7.86 -8.46 -3.45
CA GLY A 112 -7.40 -8.59 -4.84
C GLY A 112 -8.22 -7.76 -5.83
N SER A 113 -8.86 -6.68 -5.38
CA SER A 113 -9.80 -5.89 -6.17
C SER A 113 -9.68 -4.41 -5.87
N ARG A 114 -9.74 -3.57 -6.91
CA ARG A 114 -9.91 -2.11 -6.76
C ARG A 114 -11.34 -1.69 -6.43
N ASP A 115 -12.30 -2.59 -6.66
CA ASP A 115 -13.71 -2.35 -6.41
C ASP A 115 -14.07 -2.78 -4.99
N LEU A 116 -14.35 -1.78 -4.16
CA LEU A 116 -14.73 -1.90 -2.76
C LEU A 116 -16.24 -1.67 -2.57
N SER A 117 -17.05 -1.92 -3.59
CA SER A 117 -18.51 -2.02 -3.45
C SER A 117 -18.89 -2.97 -2.29
N GLY A 118 -19.96 -2.64 -1.56
CA GLY A 118 -20.38 -3.33 -0.34
C GLY A 118 -19.54 -3.02 0.89
N CYS A 119 -18.48 -2.21 0.78
CA CYS A 119 -17.67 -1.81 1.92
C CYS A 119 -18.18 -0.54 2.61
N THR A 120 -17.94 -0.46 3.91
CA THR A 120 -18.05 0.77 4.70
C THR A 120 -16.67 1.19 5.21
N LEU A 121 -16.33 2.47 5.07
CA LEU A 121 -15.12 3.08 5.62
C LEU A 121 -15.43 3.69 6.99
N TYR A 122 -14.71 3.26 8.04
CA TYR A 122 -14.80 3.83 9.38
C TYR A 122 -13.52 4.60 9.68
N SER A 123 -13.62 5.89 10.03
CA SER A 123 -12.47 6.74 10.37
C SER A 123 -12.58 7.35 11.76
N SER A 124 -11.44 7.58 12.41
CA SER A 124 -11.36 8.26 13.71
C SER A 124 -11.84 9.73 13.67
N SER A 125 -11.87 10.35 12.48
CA SER A 125 -12.31 11.72 12.22
C SER A 125 -13.01 11.81 10.86
N PRO A 126 -13.72 12.92 10.54
CA PRO A 126 -14.23 13.13 9.19
C PRO A 126 -13.11 13.00 8.14
N ALA A 127 -13.39 12.31 7.05
CA ALA A 127 -12.46 12.17 5.94
C ALA A 127 -12.23 13.52 5.25
N CYS A 128 -10.99 13.81 4.84
CA CYS A 128 -10.70 15.00 4.05
C CYS A 128 -11.12 14.80 2.56
N PRO A 129 -11.19 15.86 1.75
CA PRO A 129 -11.62 15.76 0.35
C PRO A 129 -10.83 14.75 -0.50
N MET A 130 -9.53 14.58 -0.22
CA MET A 130 -8.69 13.57 -0.88
C MET A 130 -9.13 12.14 -0.53
N CYS A 131 -9.32 11.86 0.76
CA CYS A 131 -9.73 10.54 1.23
C CYS A 131 -11.15 10.19 0.78
N GLU A 132 -12.07 11.15 0.81
CA GLU A 132 -13.43 10.98 0.31
C GLU A 132 -13.43 10.69 -1.21
N ALA A 133 -12.64 11.42 -1.98
CA ALA A 133 -12.47 11.13 -3.41
C ALA A 133 -11.93 9.71 -3.64
N ALA A 134 -10.95 9.27 -2.86
CA ALA A 134 -10.44 7.90 -2.96
C ALA A 134 -11.50 6.85 -2.61
N ALA A 135 -12.31 7.10 -1.58
CA ALA A 135 -13.44 6.22 -1.22
C ALA A 135 -14.47 6.15 -2.34
N TYR A 136 -14.78 7.29 -2.98
CA TYR A 136 -15.65 7.37 -4.16
C TYR A 136 -15.10 6.54 -5.32
N TRP A 137 -13.83 6.72 -5.68
CA TRP A 137 -13.19 5.96 -6.77
C TRP A 137 -13.05 4.47 -6.47
N GLY A 138 -13.01 4.11 -5.18
CA GLY A 138 -13.05 2.73 -4.71
C GLY A 138 -14.46 2.12 -4.67
N ASN A 139 -15.52 2.86 -5.03
CA ASN A 139 -16.92 2.45 -4.89
C ASN A 139 -17.33 2.08 -3.45
N ILE A 140 -16.74 2.70 -2.43
CA ILE A 140 -17.19 2.50 -1.05
C ILE A 140 -18.63 3.02 -0.90
N ASP A 141 -19.48 2.25 -0.23
CA ASP A 141 -20.91 2.54 -0.17
C ASP A 141 -21.29 3.50 0.96
N ARG A 142 -20.49 3.54 2.03
CA ARG A 142 -20.77 4.33 3.23
C ARG A 142 -19.50 4.72 3.96
N MET A 143 -19.51 5.91 4.56
CA MET A 143 -18.48 6.39 5.48
C MET A 143 -19.10 6.64 6.85
N VAL A 144 -18.38 6.29 7.91
CA VAL A 144 -18.76 6.56 9.30
C VAL A 144 -17.54 7.08 10.03
N TYR A 145 -17.71 8.06 10.93
CA TYR A 145 -16.57 8.66 11.59
C TYR A 145 -16.80 9.15 13.01
N GLY A 146 -15.69 9.34 13.72
CA GLY A 146 -15.64 10.07 14.99
C GLY A 146 -16.20 9.30 16.18
N ALA A 147 -15.92 9.80 17.38
CA ALA A 147 -16.34 9.15 18.63
C ALA A 147 -17.87 9.05 18.80
N ALA A 148 -18.61 9.94 18.14
CA ALA A 148 -20.07 9.95 18.12
C ALA A 148 -20.67 8.93 17.14
N VAL A 149 -19.86 8.21 16.36
CA VAL A 149 -20.31 7.26 15.33
C VAL A 149 -21.23 7.96 14.32
N SER A 150 -20.77 9.10 13.80
CA SER A 150 -21.52 9.91 12.84
C SER A 150 -21.53 9.24 11.47
N ASP A 151 -22.71 9.14 10.88
CA ASP A 151 -22.88 8.65 9.50
C ASP A 151 -22.53 9.77 8.51
N GLY A 152 -21.50 9.56 7.71
CA GLY A 152 -21.09 10.45 6.62
C GLY A 152 -21.79 10.15 5.30
N GLY A 153 -22.59 9.09 5.22
CA GLY A 153 -23.27 8.68 4.01
C GLY A 153 -22.33 8.11 2.96
N ARG A 154 -22.82 8.03 1.72
CA ARG A 154 -22.04 7.59 0.57
C ARG A 154 -21.01 8.67 0.21
N PRO A 155 -19.73 8.33 -0.07
CA PRO A 155 -18.77 9.28 -0.61
C PRO A 155 -19.33 9.99 -1.84
N SER A 156 -19.22 11.32 -1.90
CA SER A 156 -19.72 12.11 -3.02
C SER A 156 -18.66 13.08 -3.53
N LEU A 157 -18.38 13.02 -4.82
CA LEU A 157 -17.68 14.11 -5.51
C LEU A 157 -18.75 15.12 -5.92
N CYS A 158 -18.84 16.22 -5.18
CA CYS A 158 -19.77 17.37 -5.30
C CYS A 158 -21.27 17.14 -5.03
#